data_AF-A0A350JGE2-F1
#
_entry.id   AF-A0A350JGE2-F1
#
_cell.length_a   1.000
_cell.length_b   1.000
_cell.length_c   1.000
_cell.angle_alpha   90.00
_cell.angle_beta   90.00
_cell.angle_gamma   90.00
#
_symmetry.space_group_name_H-M   'P 1'
#
loop_
_entity.id
_entity.type
_entity.pdbx_description
1 polymer ?
#
loop_
_entity_poly.entity_id
_entity_poly.type
_entity_poly.pdbx_seq_one_letter_code
_entity_poly.pdbx_strand_id
1 'polypeptide(L)'
;MKPLIPFIFCAVSSICLGQKTNNLALDGKVIDHEAHAIVNASVELIDEDGKRIWAQKTDRDGSFKVYIDFEHKYELVFSNLGCQSKSLLINTFGVSCGGQEWGYEYGGFNVKLEQSKVPTQTIRVAEIYYDPNIQNFDFRLLQH
;
A
#
# COMPACT_ATOMS: atom_id res chain seq x y z
N MET A 1 64.60 12.96 -16.81
CA MET A 1 63.17 12.56 -16.93
C MET A 1 62.53 12.74 -15.57
N LYS A 2 61.49 13.58 -15.43
CA LYS A 2 60.75 13.82 -14.19
C LYS A 2 59.43 13.03 -14.24
N PRO A 3 59.03 12.27 -13.21
CA PRO A 3 57.72 11.64 -13.19
C PRO A 3 56.65 12.68 -12.82
N LEU A 4 55.62 12.77 -13.65
CA LEU A 4 54.42 13.57 -13.40
C LEU A 4 53.46 12.73 -12.54
N ILE A 5 53.16 13.21 -11.34
CA ILE A 5 52.25 12.57 -10.37
C ILE A 5 50.80 12.74 -10.87
N PRO A 6 49.98 11.68 -10.97
CA PRO A 6 48.58 11.86 -11.29
C PRO A 6 47.83 12.35 -10.06
N PHE A 7 47.15 13.49 -10.22
CA PHE A 7 46.22 14.04 -9.25
C PHE A 7 44.94 13.17 -9.27
N ILE A 8 44.74 12.33 -8.25
CA ILE A 8 43.49 11.59 -8.09
C ILE A 8 42.47 12.55 -7.48
N PHE A 9 41.50 12.97 -8.30
CA PHE A 9 40.33 13.71 -7.85
C PHE A 9 39.31 12.70 -7.33
N CYS A 10 39.35 12.40 -6.02
CA CYS A 10 38.28 11.64 -5.37
C CYS A 10 37.04 12.55 -5.24
N ALA A 11 36.16 12.49 -6.24
CA ALA A 11 34.80 12.98 -6.09
C ALA A 11 34.08 12.03 -5.12
N VAL A 12 34.03 12.40 -3.84
CA VAL A 12 33.10 11.78 -2.90
C VAL A 12 31.72 12.30 -3.26
N SER A 13 31.00 11.60 -4.13
CA SER A 13 29.57 11.81 -4.25
C SER A 13 28.95 11.35 -2.93
N SER A 14 28.57 12.33 -2.09
CA SER A 14 27.60 12.11 -1.03
C SER A 14 26.27 11.76 -1.67
N ILE A 15 26.08 10.49 -2.03
CA ILE A 15 24.75 9.95 -2.27
C ILE A 15 24.12 9.86 -0.88
N CYS A 16 23.28 10.84 -0.55
CA CYS A 16 22.36 10.68 0.58
C CYS A 16 21.49 9.47 0.27
N LEU A 17 21.78 8.38 0.99
CA LEU A 17 21.01 7.15 1.00
C LEU A 17 19.67 7.41 1.69
N GLY A 18 18.60 6.94 1.04
CA GLY A 18 17.24 6.93 1.57
C GLY A 18 16.29 7.81 0.76
N GLN A 19 15.82 7.33 -0.40
CA GLN A 19 14.59 7.87 -0.96
C GLN A 19 13.47 7.52 0.02
N LYS A 20 13.03 8.49 0.83
CA LYS A 20 11.67 8.45 1.36
C LYS A 20 10.79 8.32 0.12
N THR A 21 10.12 7.19 -0.02
CA THR A 21 9.30 6.95 -1.19
C THR A 21 8.14 7.94 -1.07
N ASN A 22 8.05 8.88 -2.03
CA ASN A 22 7.05 9.96 -2.03
C ASN A 22 5.70 9.36 -2.42
N ASN A 23 5.02 8.74 -1.45
CA ASN A 23 3.84 7.92 -1.69
C ASN A 23 2.89 7.94 -0.49
N LEU A 24 1.78 7.23 -0.64
CA LEU A 24 0.90 6.84 0.45
C LEU A 24 1.36 5.50 1.01
N ALA A 25 1.77 5.48 2.28
CA ALA A 25 1.92 4.25 3.04
C ALA A 25 0.56 3.84 3.63
N LEU A 26 0.07 2.67 3.23
CA LEU A 26 -1.11 2.04 3.83
C LEU A 26 -0.69 0.84 4.68
N ASP A 27 -1.20 0.78 5.91
CA ASP A 27 -1.02 -0.36 6.80
C ASP A 27 -2.33 -0.78 7.47
N GLY A 28 -2.38 -2.03 7.90
CA GLY A 28 -3.54 -2.56 8.59
C GLY A 28 -3.36 -4.03 8.92
N LYS A 29 -4.44 -4.65 9.38
CA LYS A 29 -4.48 -6.07 9.72
C LYS A 29 -5.57 -6.80 8.98
N VAL A 30 -5.31 -8.04 8.61
CA VAL A 30 -6.31 -8.99 8.15
C VAL A 30 -6.70 -9.88 9.31
N ILE A 31 -7.99 -9.90 9.64
CA ILE A 31 -8.53 -10.62 10.80
C ILE A 31 -9.70 -11.52 10.40
N ASP A 32 -10.03 -12.49 11.24
CA ASP A 32 -11.24 -13.31 11.08
C ASP A 32 -12.45 -12.70 11.80
N HIS A 33 -13.56 -13.45 11.82
CA HIS A 33 -14.80 -13.04 12.47
C HIS A 33 -14.69 -12.88 14.00
N GLU A 34 -13.75 -13.58 14.65
CA GLU A 34 -13.45 -13.53 16.08
C GLU A 34 -12.36 -12.48 16.40
N ALA A 35 -11.95 -11.69 15.40
CA ALA A 35 -10.86 -10.72 15.47
C ALA A 35 -9.47 -11.33 15.72
N HIS A 36 -9.28 -12.61 15.42
CA HIS A 36 -7.96 -13.22 15.39
C HIS A 36 -7.22 -12.84 14.12
N ALA A 37 -5.91 -12.65 14.25
CA ALA A 37 -5.03 -12.37 13.11
C ALA A 37 -5.02 -13.52 12.11
N ILE A 38 -5.21 -13.20 10.83
CA ILE A 38 -5.07 -14.16 9.75
C ILE A 38 -3.65 -14.08 9.22
N VAL A 39 -2.84 -15.08 9.56
CA VAL A 39 -1.45 -15.23 9.10
C VAL A 39 -1.42 -15.73 7.65
N ASN A 40 -0.47 -15.24 6.87
CA ASN A 40 -0.26 -15.62 5.46
C ASN A 40 -1.45 -15.34 4.51
N ALA A 41 -2.38 -14.45 4.87
CA ALA A 41 -3.36 -13.94 3.93
C ALA A 41 -2.64 -13.19 2.80
N SER A 42 -3.09 -13.38 1.55
CA SER A 42 -2.55 -12.67 0.40
C SER A 42 -3.12 -11.26 0.35
N VAL A 43 -2.23 -10.27 0.20
CA VAL A 43 -2.55 -8.86 -0.02
C VAL A 43 -1.92 -8.45 -1.33
N GLU A 44 -2.73 -8.05 -2.31
CA GLU A 44 -2.28 -7.74 -3.67
C GLU A 44 -2.72 -6.34 -4.08
N LEU A 45 -1.81 -5.56 -4.65
CA LEU A 45 -2.11 -4.25 -5.24
C LEU A 45 -2.26 -4.41 -6.75
N ILE A 46 -3.44 -4.06 -7.24
CA ILE A 46 -3.82 -4.13 -8.66
C ILE A 46 -3.96 -2.70 -9.19
N ASP A 47 -3.33 -2.41 -10.33
CA ASP A 47 -3.45 -1.12 -11.01
C ASP A 47 -4.76 -0.99 -11.79
N GLU A 48 -4.99 0.19 -12.36
CA GLU A 48 -6.19 0.53 -13.14
C GLU A 48 -6.40 -0.31 -14.41
N ASP A 49 -5.33 -0.94 -14.93
CA ASP A 49 -5.39 -1.87 -16.06
C ASP A 49 -5.70 -3.31 -15.62
N GLY A 50 -5.89 -3.55 -14.32
CA GLY A 50 -6.13 -4.87 -13.74
C GLY A 50 -4.87 -5.71 -13.58
N LYS A 51 -3.68 -5.11 -13.70
CA LYS A 51 -2.40 -5.80 -13.54
C LYS A 51 -1.96 -5.74 -12.08
N ARG A 52 -1.54 -6.89 -11.56
CA ARG A 52 -0.90 -6.98 -10.25
C ARG A 52 0.50 -6.39 -10.29
N ILE A 53 0.71 -5.32 -9.53
CA ILE A 53 2.00 -4.60 -9.46
C ILE A 53 2.75 -4.88 -8.16
N TRP A 54 2.06 -5.36 -7.13
CA TRP A 54 2.66 -5.73 -5.85
C TRP A 54 1.86 -6.83 -5.16
N ALA A 55 2.54 -7.65 -4.36
CA ALA A 55 1.92 -8.65 -3.51
C ALA A 55 2.76 -8.95 -2.27
N GLN A 56 2.08 -9.22 -1.15
CA GLN A 56 2.67 -9.67 0.10
C GLN A 56 1.74 -10.65 0.80
N LYS A 57 2.31 -11.48 1.67
CA LYS A 57 1.55 -12.24 2.67
C LYS A 57 1.58 -11.54 4.02
N THR A 58 0.45 -11.47 4.71
CA THR A 58 0.39 -10.97 6.08
C THR A 58 1.35 -11.73 6.99
N ASP A 59 1.91 -11.02 7.96
CA ASP A 59 2.83 -11.60 8.92
C ASP A 59 2.11 -12.35 10.06
N ARG A 60 2.82 -12.65 11.15
CA ARG A 60 2.31 -13.45 12.27
C ARG A 60 1.21 -12.77 13.07
N ASP A 61 1.08 -11.45 13.02
CA ASP A 61 0.01 -10.73 13.72
C ASP A 61 -1.05 -10.18 12.75
N GLY A 62 -1.04 -10.70 11.51
CA GLY A 62 -2.00 -10.39 10.46
C GLY A 62 -1.71 -9.08 9.75
N SER A 63 -0.56 -8.44 10.02
CA SER A 63 -0.25 -7.11 9.52
C SER A 63 0.23 -7.13 8.08
N PHE A 64 -0.03 -6.03 7.38
CA PHE A 64 0.53 -5.70 6.07
C PHE A 64 0.92 -4.22 6.02
N LYS A 65 1.85 -3.87 5.12
CA LYS A 65 2.15 -2.49 4.75
C LYS A 65 2.44 -2.43 3.26
N VAL A 66 1.81 -1.49 2.57
CA VAL A 66 2.02 -1.24 1.14
C VAL A 66 2.28 0.25 0.91
N TYR A 67 3.07 0.54 -0.10
CA TYR A 67 3.46 1.87 -0.52
C TYR A 67 2.86 2.12 -1.91
N ILE A 68 2.10 3.21 -2.05
CA ILE A 68 1.21 3.43 -3.20
C ILE A 68 1.49 4.78 -3.83
N ASP A 69 1.83 4.76 -5.12
CA ASP A 69 2.17 5.97 -5.86
C ASP A 69 0.94 6.89 -6.03
N PHE A 70 1.20 8.20 -6.11
CA PHE A 70 0.17 9.21 -6.31
C PHE A 70 -0.31 9.27 -7.77
N GLU A 71 -1.43 9.96 -8.01
CA GLU A 71 -2.00 10.18 -9.35
C GLU A 71 -2.47 8.89 -10.06
N HIS A 72 -2.94 7.92 -9.27
CA HIS A 72 -3.43 6.64 -9.77
C HIS A 72 -4.67 6.16 -9.00
N LYS A 73 -5.34 5.15 -9.56
CA LYS A 73 -6.31 4.33 -8.83
C LYS A 73 -5.82 2.90 -8.73
N TYR A 74 -6.03 2.32 -7.56
CA TYR A 74 -5.66 0.94 -7.28
C TYR A 74 -6.79 0.18 -6.61
N GLU A 75 -6.75 -1.13 -6.73
CA GLU A 75 -7.52 -2.05 -5.90
C GLU A 75 -6.56 -2.87 -5.03
N LEU A 76 -6.73 -2.78 -3.70
CA LEU A 76 -5.99 -3.60 -2.75
C LEU A 76 -6.86 -4.79 -2.36
N VAL A 77 -6.46 -5.97 -2.80
CA VAL A 77 -7.23 -7.22 -2.68
C VAL A 77 -6.67 -8.07 -1.54
N PHE A 78 -7.57 -8.59 -0.69
CA PHE A 78 -7.28 -9.43 0.46
C PHE A 78 -7.93 -10.80 0.25
N SER A 79 -7.15 -11.87 0.40
CA SER A 79 -7.67 -13.24 0.27
C SER A 79 -6.97 -14.24 1.17
N ASN A 80 -7.70 -15.30 1.54
CA ASN A 80 -7.15 -16.49 2.16
C ASN A 80 -7.98 -17.70 1.73
N LEU A 81 -7.36 -18.88 1.64
CA LEU A 81 -8.02 -20.11 1.22
C LEU A 81 -9.25 -20.39 2.11
N GLY A 82 -10.40 -20.63 1.48
CA GLY A 82 -11.65 -20.88 2.18
C GLY A 82 -12.33 -19.64 2.77
N CYS A 83 -11.85 -18.43 2.45
CA CYS A 83 -12.46 -17.17 2.87
C CYS A 83 -13.01 -16.38 1.66
N GLN A 84 -14.04 -15.57 1.90
CA GLN A 84 -14.55 -14.56 0.99
C GLN A 84 -13.50 -13.46 0.83
N SER A 85 -12.95 -13.31 -0.39
CA SER A 85 -12.02 -12.24 -0.70
C SER A 85 -12.70 -10.87 -0.61
N LYS A 86 -11.96 -9.87 -0.14
CA LYS A 86 -12.42 -8.48 -0.04
C LYS A 86 -11.42 -7.55 -0.71
N SER A 87 -11.85 -6.34 -1.07
CA SER A 87 -10.96 -5.32 -1.61
C SER A 87 -11.26 -3.92 -1.09
N LEU A 88 -10.26 -3.05 -1.19
CA LEU A 88 -10.38 -1.61 -0.99
C LEU A 88 -10.06 -0.93 -2.31
N LEU A 89 -10.90 0.02 -2.73
CA LEU A 89 -10.53 0.95 -3.80
C LEU A 89 -9.68 2.06 -3.19
N ILE A 90 -8.60 2.45 -3.85
CA ILE A 90 -7.69 3.48 -3.39
C ILE A 90 -7.54 4.50 -4.51
N ASN A 91 -7.88 5.75 -4.22
CA ASN A 91 -7.82 6.85 -5.16
C ASN A 91 -6.82 7.88 -4.65
N THR A 92 -5.66 7.97 -5.32
CA THR A 92 -4.56 8.86 -4.94
C THR A 92 -4.50 10.14 -5.79
N PHE A 93 -5.55 10.44 -6.57
CA PHE A 93 -5.64 11.68 -7.34
C PHE A 93 -5.91 12.90 -6.45
N GLY A 94 -5.39 14.06 -6.87
CA GLY A 94 -5.71 15.35 -6.26
C GLY A 94 -4.81 15.74 -5.09
N VAL A 95 -3.79 14.94 -4.80
CA VAL A 95 -2.73 15.29 -3.84
C VAL A 95 -1.83 16.36 -4.47
N SER A 96 -1.74 17.54 -3.86
CA SER A 96 -0.88 18.62 -4.38
C SER A 96 0.59 18.21 -4.47
N CYS A 97 1.37 18.76 -5.42
CA CYS A 97 2.80 18.43 -5.58
C CYS A 97 3.58 18.55 -4.26
N GLY A 98 3.34 19.61 -3.48
CA GLY A 98 3.95 19.77 -2.17
C GLY A 98 3.55 18.66 -1.20
N GLY A 99 2.28 18.24 -1.21
CA GLY A 99 1.83 17.08 -0.43
C GLY A 99 2.48 15.77 -0.86
N GLN A 100 2.68 15.56 -2.15
CA GLN A 100 3.33 14.35 -2.68
C GLN A 100 4.79 14.25 -2.21
N GLU A 101 5.52 15.37 -2.14
CA GLU A 101 6.90 15.41 -1.63
C GLU A 101 7.03 14.99 -0.16
N TRP A 102 5.99 15.19 0.65
CA TRP A 102 6.01 14.80 2.06
C TRP A 102 5.59 13.34 2.29
N GLY A 103 4.74 12.80 1.41
CA GLY A 103 4.10 11.50 1.56
C GLY A 103 3.01 11.51 2.63
N TYR A 104 2.20 10.44 2.66
CA TYR A 104 1.13 10.26 3.63
C TYR A 104 1.22 8.87 4.26
N GLU A 105 0.75 8.75 5.50
CA GLU A 105 0.51 7.46 6.15
C GLU A 105 -0.97 7.39 6.52
N TYR A 106 -1.63 6.29 6.16
CA TYR A 106 -3.02 6.05 6.50
C TYR A 106 -3.21 4.57 6.81
N GLY A 107 -3.66 4.24 8.02
CA GLY A 107 -3.63 2.85 8.44
C GLY A 107 -4.29 2.56 9.77
N GLY A 108 -3.89 1.45 10.39
CA GLY A 108 -4.47 0.95 11.63
C GLY A 108 -5.88 0.35 11.50
N PHE A 109 -6.36 0.10 10.27
CA PHE A 109 -7.66 -0.51 10.04
C PHE A 109 -7.60 -2.04 9.96
N ASN A 110 -8.74 -2.67 10.26
CA ASN A 110 -8.90 -4.12 10.20
C ASN A 110 -9.76 -4.51 8.99
N VAL A 111 -9.24 -5.41 8.15
CA VAL A 111 -9.99 -6.06 7.08
C VAL A 111 -10.40 -7.45 7.55
N LYS A 112 -11.68 -7.62 7.86
CA LYS A 112 -12.24 -8.90 8.30
C LYS A 112 -12.50 -9.80 7.08
N LEU A 113 -11.90 -10.99 7.01
CA LEU A 113 -12.27 -12.04 6.05
C LEU A 113 -13.19 -13.07 6.72
N GLU A 114 -14.21 -13.51 5.99
CA GLU A 114 -15.22 -14.44 6.49
C GLU A 114 -15.12 -15.77 5.74
N GLN A 115 -15.34 -16.89 6.42
CA GLN A 115 -15.29 -18.20 5.75
C GLN A 115 -16.36 -18.28 4.66
N SER A 116 -15.96 -18.84 3.51
CA SER A 116 -16.87 -19.08 2.39
C SER A 116 -16.63 -20.48 1.83
N LYS A 117 -17.71 -21.24 1.68
CA LYS A 117 -17.68 -22.63 1.19
C LYS A 117 -17.57 -22.71 -0.33
N VAL A 118 -17.72 -21.59 -1.04
CA VAL A 118 -17.82 -21.52 -2.49
C VAL A 118 -16.84 -20.47 -3.02
N PRO A 119 -16.17 -20.69 -4.17
CA PRO A 119 -15.44 -19.63 -4.84
C PRO A 119 -16.38 -18.46 -5.09
N THR A 120 -16.06 -17.31 -4.52
CA THR A 120 -16.92 -16.13 -4.50
C THR A 120 -16.17 -14.96 -5.11
N GLN A 121 -16.91 -14.09 -5.79
CA GLN A 121 -16.37 -12.85 -6.33
C GLN A 121 -15.83 -11.97 -5.19
N THR A 122 -14.72 -11.28 -5.41
CA THR A 122 -14.17 -10.31 -4.45
C THR A 122 -15.19 -9.20 -4.14
N ILE A 123 -15.42 -8.93 -2.85
CA ILE A 123 -16.34 -7.89 -2.39
C ILE A 123 -15.55 -6.63 -2.02
N ARG A 124 -15.82 -5.52 -2.70
CA ARG A 124 -15.18 -4.23 -2.40
C ARG A 124 -15.82 -3.56 -1.20
N VAL A 125 -15.13 -3.44 -0.07
CA VAL A 125 -15.74 -3.03 1.21
C VAL A 125 -15.53 -1.56 1.57
N ALA A 126 -14.55 -0.89 0.98
CA ALA A 126 -14.35 0.55 1.21
C ALA A 126 -13.65 1.22 0.03
N GLU A 127 -13.66 2.54 0.06
CA GLU A 127 -12.86 3.43 -0.77
C GLU A 127 -12.01 4.32 0.14
N ILE A 128 -10.71 4.37 -0.11
CA ILE A 128 -9.76 5.33 0.49
C ILE A 128 -9.49 6.41 -0.57
N TYR A 129 -9.61 7.68 -0.19
CA TYR A 129 -9.50 8.81 -1.11
C TYR A 129 -8.85 10.01 -0.42
N TYR A 130 -8.17 10.85 -1.20
CA TYR A 130 -7.68 12.13 -0.70
C TYR A 130 -8.84 13.15 -0.60
N ASP A 131 -9.04 13.73 0.59
CA ASP A 131 -10.01 14.80 0.82
C ASP A 131 -9.28 16.16 0.93
N PRO A 132 -9.46 17.07 -0.04
CA PRO A 132 -8.80 18.37 -0.03
C PRO A 132 -9.27 19.29 1.11
N ASN A 133 -10.44 19.04 1.72
CA ASN A 133 -10.95 19.85 2.82
C ASN A 133 -10.16 19.63 4.10
N ILE A 134 -9.72 18.39 4.33
CA ILE A 134 -8.86 18.03 5.48
C ILE A 134 -7.39 17.87 5.09
N GLN A 135 -7.07 18.00 3.80
CA GLN A 135 -5.73 17.84 3.22
C GLN A 135 -5.07 16.52 3.64
N ASN A 136 -5.85 15.44 3.66
CA ASN A 136 -5.41 14.11 4.07
C ASN A 136 -6.26 13.03 3.40
N PHE A 137 -5.83 11.77 3.52
CA PHE A 137 -6.65 10.64 3.13
C PHE A 137 -7.76 10.38 4.16
N ASP A 138 -8.92 10.02 3.64
CA ASP A 138 -10.09 9.57 4.37
C ASP A 138 -10.64 8.31 3.73
N PHE A 139 -11.66 7.71 4.33
CA PHE A 139 -12.30 6.50 3.83
C PHE A 139 -13.82 6.56 3.89
N ARG A 140 -14.43 5.77 3.02
CA ARG A 140 -15.87 5.51 3.03
C ARG A 140 -16.12 4.01 2.98
N LEU A 141 -16.85 3.50 3.96
CA LEU A 141 -17.36 2.13 3.92
C LEU A 141 -18.45 2.01 2.86
N LEU A 142 -18.38 0.94 2.08
CA LEU A 142 -19.41 0.58 1.10
C LEU A 142 -20.37 -0.39 1.78
N GLN A 143 -21.66 -0.02 1.82
CA GLN A 143 -22.70 -0.90 2.37
C GLN A 143 -22.91 -2.09 1.43
N HIS A 144 -22.91 -3.30 2.01
CA HIS A 144 -23.27 -4.56 1.36
C HIS A 144 -24.37 -5.23 2.17
#